data_AF-A0A399Z9K0-F1
#
_entry.id   AF-A0A399Z9K0-F1
#
_cell.length_a   1.000
_cell.length_b   1.000
_cell.length_c   1.000
_cell.angle_alpha   90.00
_cell.angle_beta   90.00
_cell.angle_gamma   90.00
#
_symmetry.space_group_name_H-M   'P 1'
#
loop_
_entity.id
_entity.type
_entity.pdbx_description
1 polymer ?
#
loop_
_entity_poly.entity_id
_entity_poly.type
_entity_poly.pdbx_seq_one_letter_code
_entity_poly.pdbx_strand_id
1 'polypeptide(L)'
;AIRKSSPLFRLQTAEDVQVRLRFHNTGPTQIPGLIVLSLSDEVTGLPDLDPNHELIVVLFNASDEPQTFVEATLAGRALALHPVLAGSVDAVVKAAAFDSSAGAFTVPARTTAVFVESEAAGTATITIALDAQPDNPRNFRFFGDLGQFKLSDRGDKPHPNIPNMRTFTVEPGAYRVSEQVPYFWHHTGIVCDPPSSALVDLAAASVSITVATGDSVTCTFVNQFAAQVWVRKYHDRNGSGQRENEPGLKDWLMTLYDSSGAPAASDKTNGAGKIHFHNVRPGQYTLCEQLRPGWFNSQPGTLEPDHENQPCYTLEAAPAEVWYVYFGNHDNPTLVVAGATAAQSGLAVSTWIIEAEDDLYEDDGWFVDTDEQTPEEMTQTYLPLVGR
;
A
#
# COMPACT_ATOMS: atom_id res chain seq x y z
N ALA A 1 -2.99 39.25 -21.69
CA ALA A 1 -3.08 37.86 -21.18
C ALA A 1 -1.76 37.13 -21.33
N ILE A 2 -1.27 36.91 -22.56
CA ILE A 2 -0.06 36.10 -22.86
C ILE A 2 1.21 36.55 -22.10
N ARG A 3 1.54 37.85 -22.07
CA ARG A 3 2.72 38.33 -21.28
C ARG A 3 2.70 37.91 -19.80
N LYS A 4 1.52 37.68 -19.22
CA LYS A 4 1.35 37.30 -17.81
C LYS A 4 1.17 35.79 -17.62
N SER A 5 0.92 35.01 -18.67
CA SER A 5 0.73 33.54 -18.54
C SER A 5 2.02 32.80 -18.25
N SER A 6 3.17 33.37 -18.62
CA SER A 6 4.49 32.79 -18.39
C SER A 6 5.44 33.78 -17.70
N PRO A 7 6.23 33.33 -16.70
CA PRO A 7 7.38 34.06 -16.16
C PRO A 7 8.49 34.31 -17.20
N LEU A 8 8.61 33.46 -18.24
CA LEU A 8 9.63 33.59 -19.29
C LEU A 8 9.51 34.90 -20.09
N PHE A 9 8.32 35.51 -20.19
CA PHE A 9 8.14 36.85 -20.77
C PHE A 9 8.66 38.00 -19.89
N ARG A 10 9.05 37.70 -18.65
CA ARG A 10 9.34 38.65 -17.59
C ARG A 10 10.56 38.22 -16.76
N LEU A 11 11.56 37.62 -17.41
CA LEU A 11 12.85 37.28 -16.80
C LEU A 11 13.42 38.48 -16.04
N GLN A 12 13.93 38.23 -14.83
CA GLN A 12 14.27 39.29 -13.87
C GLN A 12 15.75 39.67 -13.89
N THR A 13 16.62 38.81 -14.42
CA THR A 13 18.08 38.99 -14.41
C THR A 13 18.63 39.09 -15.84
N ALA A 14 19.80 39.72 -15.99
CA ALA A 14 20.46 39.79 -17.29
C ALA A 14 20.99 38.42 -17.71
N GLU A 15 21.43 37.62 -16.74
CA GLU A 15 21.92 36.25 -16.91
C GLU A 15 20.83 35.34 -17.48
N ASP A 16 19.61 35.38 -16.90
CA ASP A 16 18.47 34.62 -17.43
C ASP A 16 18.13 35.04 -18.86
N VAL A 17 18.14 36.34 -19.15
CA VAL A 17 17.90 36.83 -20.52
C VAL A 17 18.97 36.32 -21.48
N GLN A 18 20.24 36.35 -21.08
CA GLN A 18 21.35 35.90 -21.93
C GLN A 18 21.34 34.39 -22.19
N VAL A 19 20.86 33.57 -21.26
CA VAL A 19 20.85 32.10 -21.42
C VAL A 19 19.55 31.58 -22.03
N ARG A 20 18.40 32.20 -21.75
CA ARG A 20 17.06 31.70 -22.14
C ARG A 20 16.49 32.32 -23.41
N LEU A 21 16.85 33.57 -23.75
CA LEU A 21 16.33 34.26 -24.95
C LEU A 21 17.24 34.04 -26.16
N ARG A 22 16.65 33.67 -27.30
CA ARG A 22 17.33 33.59 -28.60
C ARG A 22 16.50 34.27 -29.68
N PHE A 23 17.17 34.86 -30.67
CA PHE A 23 16.56 35.35 -31.91
C PHE A 23 17.02 34.48 -33.08
N HIS A 24 16.10 34.04 -33.93
CA HIS A 24 16.36 33.03 -34.96
C HIS A 24 16.48 33.65 -36.36
N ASN A 25 15.52 34.50 -36.78
CA ASN A 25 15.55 35.17 -38.09
C ASN A 25 16.54 36.35 -38.12
N THR A 26 17.84 36.07 -38.20
CA THR A 26 18.91 37.06 -38.12
C THR A 26 19.88 36.97 -39.31
N GLY A 27 20.79 37.95 -39.42
CA GLY A 27 21.83 37.96 -40.45
C GLY A 27 21.39 38.55 -41.80
N PRO A 28 22.28 38.46 -42.82
CA PRO A 28 22.05 39.09 -44.13
C PRO A 28 20.97 38.40 -44.97
N THR A 29 20.60 37.17 -44.64
CA THR A 29 19.59 36.35 -45.33
C THR A 29 18.25 36.30 -44.59
N GLN A 30 18.08 37.15 -43.57
CA GLN A 30 16.82 37.20 -42.81
C GLN A 30 15.63 37.50 -43.71
N ILE A 31 14.46 36.97 -43.36
CA ILE A 31 13.20 37.34 -43.99
C ILE A 31 12.82 38.76 -43.52
N PRO A 32 12.75 39.76 -44.42
CA PRO A 32 12.44 41.13 -44.01
C PRO A 32 11.06 41.26 -43.38
N GLY A 33 10.97 42.01 -42.27
CA GLY A 33 9.72 42.27 -41.57
C GLY A 33 9.23 41.13 -40.67
N LEU A 34 10.01 40.06 -40.51
CA LEU A 34 9.73 38.97 -39.58
C LEU A 34 10.73 38.99 -38.42
N ILE A 35 10.23 38.99 -37.17
CA ILE A 35 11.06 38.77 -35.98
C ILE A 35 10.66 37.44 -35.37
N VAL A 36 11.64 36.57 -35.11
CA VAL A 36 11.43 35.27 -34.47
C VAL A 36 12.32 35.20 -33.24
N LEU A 37 11.72 34.98 -32.07
CA LEU A 37 12.44 34.74 -30.83
C LEU A 37 11.95 33.47 -30.14
N SER A 38 12.80 32.84 -29.35
CA SER A 38 12.42 31.79 -28.41
C SER A 38 12.88 32.11 -27.00
N LEU A 39 12.11 31.63 -26.04
CA LEU A 39 12.39 31.66 -24.61
C LEU A 39 12.36 30.20 -24.12
N SER A 40 13.51 29.70 -23.67
CA SER A 40 13.65 28.33 -23.17
C SER A 40 13.60 28.29 -21.65
N ASP A 41 12.79 27.39 -21.10
CA ASP A 41 12.93 26.98 -19.70
C ASP A 41 13.95 25.84 -19.52
N GLU A 42 14.11 25.02 -20.57
CA GLU A 42 15.04 23.89 -20.61
C GLU A 42 16.52 24.35 -20.69
N VAL A 43 17.08 24.85 -19.58
CA VAL A 43 18.49 25.27 -19.48
C VAL A 43 19.24 24.46 -18.43
N THR A 44 20.22 23.67 -18.87
CA THR A 44 21.02 22.80 -18.01
C THR A 44 21.66 23.56 -16.84
N GLY A 45 21.40 23.12 -15.62
CA GLY A 45 22.01 23.67 -14.40
C GLY A 45 21.32 24.93 -13.87
N LEU A 46 20.19 25.34 -14.44
CA LEU A 46 19.34 26.41 -13.93
C LEU A 46 17.99 25.86 -13.45
N PRO A 47 17.33 26.55 -12.49
CA PRO A 47 16.00 26.15 -12.03
C PRO A 47 14.95 26.32 -13.15
N ASP A 48 13.93 25.47 -13.14
CA ASP A 48 12.70 25.69 -13.91
C ASP A 48 11.96 26.95 -13.40
N LEU A 49 11.54 27.82 -14.32
CA LEU A 49 10.88 29.09 -14.03
C LEU A 49 9.39 29.09 -14.36
N ASP A 50 8.90 28.22 -15.24
CA ASP A 50 7.53 28.16 -15.73
C ASP A 50 7.01 26.72 -15.73
N PRO A 51 6.21 26.34 -14.70
CA PRO A 51 5.73 24.98 -14.51
C PRO A 51 4.73 24.49 -15.57
N ASN A 52 4.48 25.29 -16.61
CA ASN A 52 3.54 24.98 -17.68
C ASN A 52 4.22 24.86 -19.04
N HIS A 53 5.42 25.43 -19.25
CA HIS A 53 5.97 25.64 -20.59
C HIS A 53 7.50 25.50 -20.66
N GLU A 54 8.00 24.44 -21.30
CA GLU A 54 9.46 24.28 -21.57
C GLU A 54 10.02 25.29 -22.56
N LEU A 55 9.20 25.69 -23.54
CA LEU A 55 9.65 26.49 -24.67
C LEU A 55 8.52 27.37 -25.19
N ILE A 56 8.84 28.65 -25.38
CA ILE A 56 7.93 29.61 -26.02
C ILE A 56 8.62 30.18 -27.26
N VAL A 57 7.94 30.14 -28.41
CA VAL A 57 8.41 30.75 -29.65
C VAL A 57 7.44 31.84 -30.07
N VAL A 58 7.96 33.05 -30.30
CA VAL A 58 7.16 34.21 -30.72
C VAL A 58 7.60 34.68 -32.10
N LEU A 59 6.62 34.83 -32.98
CA LEU A 59 6.81 35.34 -34.32
C LEU A 59 6.00 36.63 -34.49
N PHE A 60 6.68 37.71 -34.88
CA PHE A 60 6.08 38.98 -35.27
C PHE A 60 6.21 39.14 -36.78
N ASN A 61 5.14 38.92 -37.54
CA ASN A 61 5.09 39.18 -38.97
C ASN A 61 4.50 40.57 -39.22
N ALA A 62 5.35 41.54 -39.56
CA ALA A 62 4.94 42.90 -39.90
C ALA A 62 4.64 43.10 -41.41
N SER A 63 4.85 42.07 -42.24
CA SER A 63 4.55 42.14 -43.67
C SER A 63 3.05 41.98 -43.95
N ASP A 64 2.61 42.40 -45.13
CA ASP A 64 1.26 42.19 -45.64
C ASP A 64 1.04 40.83 -46.31
N GLU A 65 2.05 39.97 -46.29
CA GLU A 65 2.00 38.61 -46.81
C GLU A 65 2.19 37.57 -45.68
N PRO A 66 1.60 36.37 -45.80
CA PRO A 66 1.96 35.25 -44.93
C PRO A 66 3.45 34.92 -45.03
N GLN A 67 4.08 34.61 -43.89
CA GLN A 67 5.48 34.19 -43.83
C GLN A 67 5.58 32.76 -43.34
N THR A 68 6.49 32.00 -43.95
CA THR A 68 6.93 30.69 -43.46
C THR A 68 8.39 30.79 -43.04
N PHE A 69 8.70 30.38 -41.83
CA PHE A 69 10.05 30.37 -41.28
C PHE A 69 10.39 28.98 -40.77
N VAL A 70 11.56 28.46 -41.14
CA VAL A 70 12.02 27.12 -40.77
C VAL A 70 13.16 27.24 -39.78
N GLU A 71 13.00 26.62 -38.62
CA GLU A 71 14.06 26.39 -37.64
C GLU A 71 14.20 24.89 -37.43
N ALA A 72 15.11 24.27 -38.19
CA ALA A 72 15.25 22.82 -38.22
C ALA A 72 15.64 22.22 -36.86
N THR A 73 16.25 23.00 -35.96
CA THR A 73 16.56 22.56 -34.60
C THR A 73 15.32 22.33 -33.73
N LEU A 74 14.16 22.87 -34.14
CA LEU A 74 12.88 22.67 -33.47
C LEU A 74 12.05 21.54 -34.10
N ALA A 75 12.56 20.84 -35.12
CA ALA A 75 11.89 19.65 -35.64
C ALA A 75 11.74 18.58 -34.54
N GLY A 76 10.57 17.93 -34.49
CA GLY A 76 10.20 16.93 -33.48
C GLY A 76 9.61 17.50 -32.19
N ARG A 77 9.70 18.82 -31.94
CA ARG A 77 9.10 19.46 -30.76
C ARG A 77 7.57 19.49 -30.85
N ALA A 78 6.90 19.57 -29.70
CA ALA A 78 5.44 19.53 -29.58
C ALA A 78 4.82 20.93 -29.42
N LEU A 79 5.34 21.92 -30.16
CA LEU A 79 4.88 23.30 -30.11
C LEU A 79 3.45 23.45 -30.67
N ALA A 80 2.59 24.11 -29.91
CA ALA A 80 1.20 24.43 -30.30
C ALA A 80 0.92 25.92 -30.15
N LEU A 81 -0.07 26.44 -30.90
CA LEU A 81 -0.48 27.84 -30.78
C LEU A 81 -0.98 28.11 -29.35
N HIS A 82 -0.49 29.18 -28.73
CA HIS A 82 -0.81 29.53 -27.35
C HIS A 82 -2.33 29.56 -27.12
N PRO A 83 -2.87 28.97 -26.03
CA PRO A 83 -4.32 28.79 -25.82
C PRO A 83 -5.15 30.07 -25.98
N VAL A 84 -4.65 31.21 -25.49
CA VAL A 84 -5.28 32.53 -25.70
C VAL A 84 -5.45 32.90 -27.19
N LEU A 85 -4.49 32.59 -28.05
CA LEU A 85 -4.57 32.86 -29.49
C LEU A 85 -5.47 31.83 -30.19
N ALA A 86 -5.35 30.55 -29.84
CA ALA A 86 -6.24 29.50 -30.35
C ALA A 86 -7.72 29.77 -30.00
N GLY A 87 -7.99 30.28 -28.80
CA GLY A 87 -9.30 30.72 -28.32
C GLY A 87 -9.68 32.15 -28.70
N SER A 88 -8.89 32.86 -29.50
CA SER A 88 -9.13 34.26 -29.88
C SER A 88 -10.45 34.42 -30.68
N VAL A 89 -10.96 35.64 -30.79
CA VAL A 89 -12.03 35.97 -31.76
C VAL A 89 -11.47 36.29 -33.15
N ASP A 90 -10.18 36.61 -33.23
CA ASP A 90 -9.50 36.87 -34.50
C ASP A 90 -9.23 35.54 -35.23
N ALA A 91 -9.89 35.36 -36.37
CA ALA A 91 -9.75 34.17 -37.20
C ALA A 91 -8.42 34.12 -37.95
N VAL A 92 -7.75 35.27 -38.15
CA VAL A 92 -6.47 35.34 -38.86
C VAL A 92 -5.39 34.66 -38.03
N VAL A 93 -5.20 35.05 -36.77
CA VAL A 93 -4.17 34.44 -35.92
C VAL A 93 -4.35 32.93 -35.67
N LYS A 94 -5.59 32.43 -35.72
CA LYS A 94 -5.86 30.98 -35.59
C LYS A 94 -5.31 30.13 -36.73
N ALA A 95 -5.04 30.75 -37.88
CA ALA A 95 -4.41 30.08 -39.01
C ALA A 95 -2.89 29.95 -38.86
N ALA A 96 -2.29 30.55 -37.82
CA ALA A 96 -0.88 30.33 -37.51
C ALA A 96 -0.66 28.88 -37.06
N ALA A 97 0.36 28.23 -37.62
CA ALA A 97 0.60 26.81 -37.44
C ALA A 97 2.09 26.48 -37.31
N PHE A 98 2.39 25.37 -36.65
CA PHE A 98 3.71 24.78 -36.56
C PHE A 98 3.68 23.37 -37.14
N ASP A 99 4.60 23.08 -38.06
CA ASP A 99 4.85 21.76 -38.61
C ASP A 99 6.06 21.15 -37.89
N SER A 100 5.78 20.19 -37.01
CA SER A 100 6.79 19.52 -36.20
C SER A 100 7.75 18.67 -37.02
N SER A 101 7.36 18.21 -38.22
CA SER A 101 8.24 17.36 -39.03
C SER A 101 9.42 18.13 -39.63
N ALA A 102 9.22 19.42 -39.91
CA ALA A 102 10.22 20.30 -40.52
C ALA A 102 10.74 21.39 -39.57
N GLY A 103 10.11 21.60 -38.41
CA GLY A 103 10.39 22.76 -37.55
C GLY A 103 9.93 24.08 -38.21
N ALA A 104 8.84 24.04 -38.96
CA ALA A 104 8.39 25.16 -39.78
C ALA A 104 7.18 25.88 -39.18
N PHE A 105 7.28 27.20 -39.02
CA PHE A 105 6.18 28.06 -38.57
C PHE A 105 5.56 28.77 -39.77
N THR A 106 4.25 28.76 -39.85
CA THR A 106 3.49 29.59 -40.80
C THR A 106 2.72 30.64 -40.01
N VAL A 107 2.92 31.91 -40.35
CA VAL A 107 2.30 33.06 -39.67
C VAL A 107 1.65 33.97 -40.70
N PRO A 108 0.33 34.22 -40.61
CA PRO A 108 -0.37 35.10 -41.55
C PRO A 108 0.18 36.52 -41.58
N ALA A 109 -0.20 37.27 -42.61
CA ALA A 109 0.12 38.69 -42.74
C ALA A 109 -0.26 39.48 -41.47
N ARG A 110 0.57 40.47 -41.11
CA ARG A 110 0.31 41.43 -40.01
C ARG A 110 -0.08 40.78 -38.68
N THR A 111 0.51 39.62 -38.37
CA THR A 111 0.12 38.78 -37.23
C THR A 111 1.28 38.59 -36.26
N THR A 112 0.97 38.62 -34.96
CA THR A 112 1.87 38.11 -33.91
C THR A 112 1.34 36.76 -33.43
N ALA A 113 2.13 35.71 -33.63
CA ALA A 113 1.82 34.36 -33.18
C ALA A 113 2.77 33.94 -32.05
N VAL A 114 2.21 33.26 -31.05
CA VAL A 114 2.95 32.71 -29.91
C VAL A 114 2.67 31.22 -29.88
N PHE A 115 3.72 30.42 -29.96
CA PHE A 115 3.67 28.97 -29.82
C PHE A 115 4.29 28.60 -28.48
N VAL A 116 3.70 27.61 -27.81
CA VAL A 116 4.17 27.08 -26.54
C VAL A 116 4.30 25.58 -26.65
N GLU A 117 5.36 25.05 -26.06
CA GLU A 117 5.49 23.64 -25.76
C GLU A 117 5.20 23.50 -24.28
N SER A 118 4.24 22.64 -23.94
CA SER A 118 3.95 22.37 -22.54
C SER A 118 5.13 21.71 -21.86
N GLU A 119 5.30 21.93 -20.56
CA GLU A 119 6.21 21.14 -19.73
C GLU A 119 6.02 19.65 -20.04
N ALA A 120 7.11 18.96 -20.35
CA ALA A 120 7.03 17.50 -20.49
C ALA A 120 6.62 16.99 -19.12
N ALA A 121 5.49 16.28 -19.05
CA ALA A 121 4.99 15.75 -17.78
C ALA A 121 6.10 14.86 -17.18
N GLY A 122 6.77 15.40 -16.17
CA GLY A 122 7.99 14.81 -15.67
C GLY A 122 7.62 13.61 -14.81
N THR A 123 8.22 12.45 -15.08
CA THR A 123 7.77 11.23 -14.41
C THR A 123 8.28 11.11 -12.98
N ALA A 124 7.49 10.48 -12.12
CA ALA A 124 7.90 9.95 -10.82
C ALA A 124 7.86 8.42 -10.83
N THR A 125 8.43 7.79 -9.80
CA THR A 125 8.32 6.34 -9.60
C THR A 125 7.66 6.00 -8.26
N ILE A 126 6.63 5.17 -8.31
CA ILE A 126 6.01 4.58 -7.12
C ILE A 126 6.31 3.08 -7.10
N THR A 127 6.82 2.57 -5.99
CA THR A 127 7.07 1.16 -5.77
C THR A 127 6.16 0.63 -4.67
N ILE A 128 5.40 -0.41 -4.97
CA ILE A 128 4.61 -1.14 -3.97
C ILE A 128 5.34 -2.46 -3.69
N ALA A 129 5.66 -2.71 -2.43
CA ALA A 129 6.28 -3.93 -1.96
C ALA A 129 5.37 -4.65 -0.96
N LEU A 130 5.55 -5.95 -0.83
CA LEU A 130 4.86 -6.83 0.08
C LEU A 130 5.89 -7.50 1.01
N ASP A 131 5.59 -7.51 2.30
CA ASP A 131 6.28 -8.28 3.34
C ASP A 131 5.25 -9.22 3.98
N ALA A 132 5.33 -10.51 3.66
CA ALA A 132 4.45 -11.53 4.21
C ALA A 132 5.18 -12.28 5.32
N GLN A 133 4.58 -12.36 6.50
CA GLN A 133 5.20 -12.96 7.68
C GLN A 133 4.38 -14.15 8.18
N PRO A 134 4.92 -15.38 8.14
CA PRO A 134 6.17 -15.75 7.47
C PRO A 134 6.04 -15.67 5.94
N ASP A 135 7.19 -15.63 5.25
CA ASP A 135 7.24 -15.70 3.78
C ASP A 135 6.41 -16.88 3.28
N ASN A 136 5.59 -16.65 2.25
CA ASN A 136 4.58 -17.60 1.81
C ASN A 136 4.28 -17.51 0.30
N PRO A 137 3.98 -18.64 -0.37
CA PRO A 137 3.59 -18.65 -1.78
C PRO A 137 2.28 -17.94 -2.12
N ARG A 138 1.48 -17.53 -1.13
CA ARG A 138 0.22 -16.80 -1.31
C ARG A 138 0.43 -15.52 -2.12
N ASN A 139 -0.51 -15.26 -3.02
CA ASN A 139 -0.60 -14.02 -3.78
C ASN A 139 -1.51 -13.02 -3.06
N PHE A 140 -1.08 -11.77 -2.96
CA PHE A 140 -1.84 -10.65 -2.41
C PHE A 140 -2.28 -9.72 -3.55
N ARG A 141 -3.53 -9.26 -3.50
CA ARG A 141 -4.16 -8.47 -4.57
C ARG A 141 -4.16 -7.00 -4.19
N PHE A 142 -3.71 -6.15 -5.11
CA PHE A 142 -3.69 -4.70 -4.98
C PHE A 142 -4.55 -4.05 -6.05
N PHE A 143 -5.18 -2.94 -5.70
CA PHE A 143 -6.03 -2.15 -6.59
C PHE A 143 -5.99 -0.66 -6.25
N GLY A 144 -6.45 0.18 -7.18
CA GLY A 144 -6.51 1.63 -7.02
C GLY A 144 -6.04 2.36 -8.27
N ASP A 145 -5.41 3.52 -8.10
CA ASP A 145 -5.03 4.41 -9.20
C ASP A 145 -3.87 3.87 -10.04
N LEU A 146 -3.10 2.92 -9.49
CA LEU A 146 -2.03 2.19 -10.22
C LEU A 146 -2.55 0.95 -10.99
N GLY A 147 -3.88 0.77 -11.03
CA GLY A 147 -4.52 -0.41 -11.61
C GLY A 147 -4.51 -1.61 -10.66
N GLN A 148 -4.85 -2.78 -11.21
CA GLN A 148 -4.88 -4.05 -10.49
C GLN A 148 -3.61 -4.86 -10.72
N PHE A 149 -3.05 -5.44 -9.65
CA PHE A 149 -1.87 -6.29 -9.72
C PHE A 149 -1.78 -7.24 -8.52
N LYS A 150 -0.87 -8.23 -8.61
CA LYS A 150 -0.59 -9.19 -7.55
C LYS A 150 0.88 -9.10 -7.15
N LEU A 151 1.16 -9.32 -5.86
CA LEU A 151 2.51 -9.53 -5.32
C LEU A 151 2.54 -10.83 -4.51
N SER A 152 3.71 -11.46 -4.40
CA SER A 152 3.94 -12.65 -3.58
C SER A 152 5.32 -12.57 -2.96
N ASP A 153 5.39 -12.81 -1.66
CA ASP A 153 6.64 -12.75 -0.90
C ASP A 153 7.03 -14.16 -0.44
N ARG A 154 7.82 -14.84 -1.27
CA ARG A 154 8.21 -16.25 -1.09
C ARG A 154 9.62 -16.43 -0.50
N GLY A 155 10.23 -15.35 -0.02
CA GLY A 155 11.60 -15.39 0.50
C GLY A 155 12.61 -15.89 -0.53
N ASP A 156 13.24 -17.03 -0.23
CA ASP A 156 14.31 -17.64 -1.02
C ASP A 156 13.83 -18.35 -2.30
N LYS A 157 12.51 -18.50 -2.51
CA LYS A 157 11.90 -19.16 -3.68
C LYS A 157 10.93 -18.23 -4.43
N PRO A 158 11.40 -17.10 -5.00
CA PRO A 158 10.54 -16.11 -5.64
C PRO A 158 9.78 -16.70 -6.84
N HIS A 159 8.52 -16.29 -7.01
CA HIS A 159 7.71 -16.72 -8.14
C HIS A 159 8.17 -16.01 -9.44
N PRO A 160 8.29 -16.72 -10.58
CA PRO A 160 8.89 -16.16 -11.79
C PRO A 160 8.10 -14.99 -12.41
N ASN A 161 6.79 -14.95 -12.20
CA ASN A 161 5.90 -13.96 -12.82
C ASN A 161 5.17 -13.05 -11.81
N ILE A 162 5.36 -13.27 -10.50
CA ILE A 162 4.67 -12.54 -9.43
C ILE A 162 5.73 -12.14 -8.41
N PRO A 163 6.33 -10.95 -8.56
CA PRO A 163 7.39 -10.50 -7.66
C PRO A 163 6.83 -10.10 -6.28
N ASN A 164 7.71 -9.88 -5.32
CA ASN A 164 7.36 -9.29 -4.02
C ASN A 164 7.27 -7.76 -4.04
N MET A 165 7.65 -7.13 -5.16
CA MET A 165 7.51 -5.69 -5.36
C MET A 165 7.26 -5.34 -6.83
N ARG A 166 6.61 -4.21 -7.08
CA ARG A 166 6.38 -3.67 -8.42
C ARG A 166 6.55 -2.16 -8.44
N THR A 167 7.30 -1.67 -9.43
CA THR A 167 7.53 -0.24 -9.67
C THR A 167 6.70 0.25 -10.85
N PHE A 168 6.12 1.43 -10.70
CA PHE A 168 5.29 2.12 -11.68
C PHE A 168 5.91 3.48 -11.98
N THR A 169 5.99 3.81 -13.27
CA THR A 169 6.31 5.17 -13.72
C THR A 169 4.99 5.92 -13.89
N VAL A 170 4.87 7.06 -13.21
CA VAL A 170 3.62 7.82 -13.12
C VAL A 170 3.87 9.31 -13.32
N GLU A 171 2.81 10.05 -13.64
CA GLU A 171 2.87 11.51 -13.65
C GLU A 171 2.80 12.07 -12.22
N PRO A 172 3.23 13.33 -12.00
CA PRO A 172 3.09 13.98 -10.71
C PRO A 172 1.61 14.03 -10.29
N GLY A 173 1.34 13.66 -9.04
CA GLY A 173 -0.03 13.54 -8.56
C GLY A 173 -0.17 12.74 -7.27
N ALA A 174 -1.41 12.51 -6.88
CA ALA A 174 -1.77 11.68 -5.74
C ALA A 174 -2.39 10.35 -6.23
N TYR A 175 -1.91 9.24 -5.69
CA TYR A 175 -2.28 7.88 -6.08
C TYR A 175 -2.70 7.09 -4.85
N ARG A 176 -3.90 6.52 -4.86
CA ARG A 176 -4.39 5.61 -3.85
C ARG A 176 -4.14 4.18 -4.26
N VAL A 177 -3.55 3.40 -3.35
CA VAL A 177 -3.36 1.95 -3.47
C VAL A 177 -4.01 1.28 -2.27
N SER A 178 -4.73 0.20 -2.50
CA SER A 178 -5.39 -0.61 -1.46
C SER A 178 -5.08 -2.08 -1.67
N GLU A 179 -4.97 -2.80 -0.57
CA GLU A 179 -4.76 -4.24 -0.53
C GLU A 179 -6.06 -4.96 -0.18
N GLN A 180 -6.36 -6.04 -0.90
CA GLN A 180 -7.36 -7.01 -0.47
C GLN A 180 -6.67 -8.06 0.40
N VAL A 181 -6.87 -7.93 1.72
CA VAL A 181 -6.25 -8.82 2.72
C VAL A 181 -6.85 -10.22 2.62
N PRO A 182 -6.04 -11.27 2.36
CA PRO A 182 -6.54 -12.64 2.31
C PRO A 182 -7.03 -13.17 3.67
N TYR A 183 -7.88 -14.19 3.68
CA TYR A 183 -8.29 -14.89 4.89
C TYR A 183 -7.09 -15.52 5.62
N PHE A 184 -7.13 -15.54 6.95
CA PHE A 184 -6.01 -15.84 7.84
C PHE A 184 -4.81 -14.90 7.76
N TRP A 185 -4.84 -13.88 6.92
CA TRP A 185 -3.83 -12.83 6.94
C TRP A 185 -4.39 -11.59 7.61
N HIS A 186 -3.53 -10.89 8.32
CA HIS A 186 -3.84 -9.61 8.91
C HIS A 186 -2.90 -8.56 8.35
N HIS A 187 -3.47 -7.50 7.79
CA HIS A 187 -2.72 -6.31 7.47
C HIS A 187 -2.29 -5.62 8.77
N THR A 188 -0.99 -5.49 8.98
CA THR A 188 -0.41 -5.00 10.23
C THR A 188 0.40 -3.72 10.06
N GLY A 189 0.79 -3.37 8.83
CA GLY A 189 1.51 -2.13 8.59
C GLY A 189 1.58 -1.72 7.12
N ILE A 190 1.75 -0.42 6.90
CA ILE A 190 2.23 0.15 5.65
C ILE A 190 3.38 1.08 6.02
N VAL A 191 4.56 0.83 5.48
CA VAL A 191 5.75 1.65 5.71
C VAL A 191 6.18 2.27 4.38
N CYS A 192 6.21 3.59 4.30
CA CYS A 192 6.62 4.31 3.10
C CYS A 192 7.91 5.08 3.31
N ASP A 193 8.74 5.14 2.28
CA ASP A 193 9.95 5.94 2.19
C ASP A 193 9.93 6.81 0.93
N PRO A 194 10.03 8.14 1.04
CA PRO A 194 9.96 8.91 2.30
C PRO A 194 8.56 8.87 2.93
N PRO A 195 8.45 8.86 4.27
CA PRO A 195 7.16 8.78 4.96
C PRO A 195 6.30 10.04 4.75
N SER A 196 6.92 11.18 4.45
CA SER A 196 6.21 12.44 4.17
C SER A 196 5.41 12.42 2.87
N SER A 197 5.69 11.49 1.96
CA SER A 197 5.00 11.38 0.67
C SER A 197 3.74 10.51 0.74
N ALA A 198 3.36 10.00 1.91
CA ALA A 198 2.26 9.07 2.04
C ALA A 198 1.34 9.37 3.24
N LEU A 199 0.04 9.15 3.04
CA LEU A 199 -0.97 9.10 4.09
C LEU A 199 -1.49 7.66 4.19
N VAL A 200 -1.23 7.01 5.32
CA VAL A 200 -1.57 5.60 5.57
C VAL A 200 -2.91 5.49 6.31
N ASP A 201 -3.78 4.62 5.83
CA ASP A 201 -4.99 4.16 6.51
C ASP A 201 -4.92 2.63 6.69
N LEU A 202 -4.44 2.22 7.86
CA LEU A 202 -4.26 0.80 8.21
C LEU A 202 -5.60 0.05 8.32
N ALA A 203 -6.69 0.73 8.73
CA ALA A 203 -7.99 0.08 8.89
C ALA A 203 -8.60 -0.28 7.53
N ALA A 204 -8.32 0.54 6.52
CA ALA A 204 -8.72 0.29 5.14
C ALA A 204 -7.66 -0.46 4.31
N ALA A 205 -6.55 -0.90 4.92
CA ALA A 205 -5.38 -1.46 4.24
C ALA A 205 -5.00 -0.65 2.98
N SER A 206 -4.89 0.67 3.14
CA SER A 206 -4.72 1.59 2.01
C SER A 206 -3.74 2.71 2.29
N VAL A 207 -3.11 3.22 1.23
CA VAL A 207 -2.20 4.36 1.28
C VAL A 207 -2.49 5.33 0.15
N SER A 208 -2.44 6.63 0.44
CA SER A 208 -2.46 7.71 -0.56
C SER A 208 -1.07 8.31 -0.68
N ILE A 209 -0.44 8.14 -1.85
CA ILE A 209 0.94 8.50 -2.16
C ILE A 209 0.94 9.76 -3.03
N THR A 210 1.63 10.82 -2.62
CA THR A 210 1.79 12.05 -3.40
C THR A 210 3.22 12.15 -3.93
N VAL A 211 3.36 12.35 -5.24
CA VAL A 211 4.65 12.45 -5.93
C VAL A 211 4.72 13.70 -6.81
N ALA A 212 5.88 14.34 -6.82
CA ALA A 212 6.29 15.37 -7.77
C ALA A 212 7.22 14.77 -8.85
N THR A 213 7.49 15.53 -9.92
CA THR A 213 8.44 15.14 -10.96
C THR A 213 9.78 14.71 -10.36
N GLY A 214 10.27 13.53 -10.73
CA GLY A 214 11.54 12.99 -10.27
C GLY A 214 11.50 12.32 -8.89
N ASP A 215 10.37 12.33 -8.19
CA ASP A 215 10.24 11.62 -6.92
C ASP A 215 10.33 10.10 -7.10
N SER A 216 10.86 9.43 -6.08
CA SER A 216 10.81 7.98 -5.94
C SER A 216 10.30 7.63 -4.55
N VAL A 217 9.15 6.96 -4.50
CA VAL A 217 8.50 6.55 -3.25
C VAL A 217 8.32 5.04 -3.24
N THR A 218 8.70 4.39 -2.14
CA THR A 218 8.42 2.97 -1.92
C THR A 218 7.49 2.80 -0.73
N CYS A 219 6.40 2.05 -0.88
CA CYS A 219 5.51 1.66 0.21
C CYS A 219 5.45 0.13 0.34
N THR A 220 5.81 -0.38 1.51
CA THR A 220 5.78 -1.81 1.84
C THR A 220 4.54 -2.11 2.69
N PHE A 221 3.69 -3.01 2.20
CA PHE A 221 2.55 -3.56 2.93
C PHE A 221 3.00 -4.79 3.71
N VAL A 222 2.79 -4.77 5.03
CA VAL A 222 3.18 -5.85 5.95
C VAL A 222 1.93 -6.64 6.32
N ASN A 223 1.97 -7.95 6.05
CA ASN A 223 0.90 -8.88 6.36
C ASN A 223 1.42 -10.01 7.23
N GLN A 224 0.74 -10.27 8.33
CA GLN A 224 1.08 -11.36 9.24
C GLN A 224 0.02 -12.44 9.20
N PHE A 225 0.45 -13.69 9.04
CA PHE A 225 -0.44 -14.84 9.09
C PHE A 225 -0.94 -15.06 10.52
N ALA A 226 -2.21 -15.43 10.64
CA ALA A 226 -2.86 -15.60 11.91
C ALA A 226 -2.24 -16.74 12.73
N ALA A 227 -2.21 -16.53 14.04
CA ALA A 227 -1.93 -17.58 14.99
C ALA A 227 -3.18 -18.42 15.29
N GLN A 228 -2.97 -19.50 16.03
CA GLN A 228 -4.03 -20.35 16.54
C GLN A 228 -3.80 -20.64 18.03
N VAL A 229 -4.88 -20.71 18.79
CA VAL A 229 -4.83 -21.08 20.22
C VAL A 229 -5.74 -22.28 20.46
N TRP A 230 -5.13 -23.43 20.72
CA TRP A 230 -5.78 -24.72 20.91
C TRP A 230 -5.78 -25.10 22.38
N VAL A 231 -6.96 -25.12 22.98
CA VAL A 231 -7.14 -25.36 24.42
C VAL A 231 -7.47 -26.82 24.70
N ARG A 232 -6.91 -27.34 25.79
CA ARG A 232 -7.19 -28.66 26.36
C ARG A 232 -7.53 -28.54 27.85
N LYS A 233 -8.81 -28.70 28.17
CA LYS A 233 -9.32 -28.80 29.53
C LYS A 233 -9.40 -30.26 29.97
N TYR A 234 -8.84 -30.60 31.12
CA TYR A 234 -8.82 -31.97 31.64
C TYR A 234 -9.14 -32.08 33.13
N HIS A 235 -9.61 -33.26 33.55
CA HIS A 235 -9.92 -33.60 34.94
C HIS A 235 -8.67 -34.14 35.65
N ASP A 236 -7.95 -33.27 36.33
CA ASP A 236 -6.72 -33.61 37.04
C ASP A 236 -7.01 -34.32 38.37
N ARG A 237 -7.27 -35.63 38.33
CA ARG A 237 -7.70 -36.38 39.51
C ARG A 237 -6.60 -36.60 40.55
N ASN A 238 -5.33 -36.56 40.14
CA ASN A 238 -4.17 -36.75 41.01
C ASN A 238 -3.53 -35.41 41.44
N GLY A 239 -3.97 -34.28 40.86
CA GLY A 239 -3.49 -32.95 41.21
C GLY A 239 -2.07 -32.71 40.72
N SER A 240 -1.66 -33.39 39.64
CA SER A 240 -0.29 -33.30 39.11
C SER A 240 -0.02 -31.98 38.40
N GLY A 241 -1.07 -31.27 37.97
CA GLY A 241 -0.95 -30.09 37.10
C GLY A 241 -0.38 -30.43 35.72
N GLN A 242 -0.47 -31.70 35.31
CA GLN A 242 -0.02 -32.21 34.01
C GLN A 242 -1.09 -33.12 33.42
N ARG A 243 -1.15 -33.18 32.08
CA ARG A 243 -2.11 -34.03 31.39
C ARG A 243 -1.51 -35.40 31.04
N GLU A 244 -1.83 -36.44 31.81
CA GLU A 244 -1.33 -37.82 31.78
C GLU A 244 -2.43 -38.85 31.41
N ASN A 245 -3.20 -38.58 30.34
CA ASN A 245 -4.37 -39.37 29.88
C ASN A 245 -5.67 -39.15 30.69
N GLU A 246 -5.83 -38.00 31.33
CA GLU A 246 -7.08 -37.65 32.01
C GLU A 246 -8.20 -37.33 31.01
N PRO A 247 -9.47 -37.60 31.41
CA PRO A 247 -10.61 -37.25 30.59
C PRO A 247 -10.74 -35.74 30.42
N GLY A 248 -11.18 -35.34 29.24
CA GLY A 248 -11.51 -33.94 28.96
C GLY A 248 -12.75 -33.49 29.72
N LEU A 249 -12.81 -32.21 30.07
CA LEU A 249 -13.98 -31.64 30.74
C LEU A 249 -14.79 -30.77 29.77
N LYS A 250 -16.09 -31.04 29.68
CA LYS A 250 -17.03 -30.39 28.76
C LYS A 250 -17.65 -29.09 29.31
N ASP A 251 -17.98 -28.20 28.39
CA ASP A 251 -18.79 -26.99 28.53
C ASP A 251 -18.05 -25.85 29.29
N TRP A 252 -16.74 -25.96 29.49
CA TRP A 252 -15.94 -24.98 30.27
C TRP A 252 -15.73 -23.73 29.43
N LEU A 253 -16.15 -22.58 29.96
CA LEU A 253 -16.01 -21.30 29.27
C LEU A 253 -14.55 -20.87 29.28
N MET A 254 -14.03 -20.61 28.09
CA MET A 254 -12.69 -20.08 27.85
C MET A 254 -12.83 -18.73 27.18
N THR A 255 -12.15 -17.71 27.69
CA THR A 255 -12.18 -16.35 27.13
C THR A 255 -10.76 -15.88 26.84
N LEU A 256 -10.53 -15.50 25.59
CA LEU A 256 -9.30 -14.88 25.11
C LEU A 256 -9.50 -13.36 25.16
N TYR A 257 -8.68 -12.67 25.96
CA TYR A 257 -8.63 -11.22 26.08
C TYR A 257 -7.46 -10.66 25.28
N ASP A 258 -7.68 -9.56 24.58
CA ASP A 258 -6.61 -8.82 23.90
C ASP A 258 -5.74 -8.02 24.88
N SER A 259 -4.71 -7.35 24.36
CA SER A 259 -3.79 -6.53 25.15
C SER A 259 -4.42 -5.31 25.83
N SER A 260 -5.65 -4.93 25.47
CA SER A 260 -6.42 -3.89 26.15
C SER A 260 -7.26 -4.43 27.32
N GLY A 261 -7.31 -5.76 27.48
CA GLY A 261 -8.16 -6.46 28.44
C GLY A 261 -9.59 -6.69 27.94
N ALA A 262 -9.88 -6.38 26.67
CA ALA A 262 -11.20 -6.61 26.08
C ALA A 262 -11.33 -8.07 25.59
N PRO A 263 -12.51 -8.70 25.69
CA PRO A 263 -12.71 -10.06 25.20
C PRO A 263 -12.63 -10.08 23.67
N ALA A 264 -11.60 -10.73 23.13
CA ALA A 264 -11.40 -10.94 21.70
C ALA A 264 -12.19 -12.14 21.18
N ALA A 265 -12.29 -13.22 21.97
CA ALA A 265 -13.07 -14.40 21.66
C ALA A 265 -13.48 -15.16 22.94
N SER A 266 -14.60 -15.88 22.90
CA SER A 266 -15.02 -16.76 23.98
C SER A 266 -15.90 -17.90 23.47
N ASP A 267 -15.64 -19.12 23.93
CA ASP A 267 -16.49 -20.28 23.64
C ASP A 267 -16.21 -21.39 24.68
N LYS A 268 -16.97 -22.50 24.61
CA LYS A 268 -16.94 -23.59 25.59
C LYS A 268 -16.26 -24.83 25.04
N THR A 269 -15.56 -25.54 25.93
CA THR A 269 -14.94 -26.82 25.58
C THR A 269 -15.98 -27.88 25.16
N ASN A 270 -15.65 -28.67 24.15
CA ASN A 270 -16.47 -29.79 23.71
C ASN A 270 -16.37 -31.02 24.63
N GLY A 271 -17.01 -32.14 24.27
CA GLY A 271 -17.03 -33.37 25.06
C GLY A 271 -15.66 -34.02 25.31
N ALA A 272 -14.66 -33.68 24.49
CA ALA A 272 -13.27 -34.12 24.66
C ALA A 272 -12.40 -33.08 25.39
N GLY A 273 -13.01 -32.03 25.95
CA GLY A 273 -12.31 -30.95 26.63
C GLY A 273 -11.53 -30.02 25.69
N LYS A 274 -11.93 -29.90 24.42
CA LYS A 274 -11.20 -29.11 23.42
C LYS A 274 -12.00 -27.89 22.97
N ILE A 275 -11.28 -26.82 22.67
CA ILE A 275 -11.75 -25.64 21.93
C ILE A 275 -10.55 -25.07 21.19
N HIS A 276 -10.75 -24.57 19.97
CA HIS A 276 -9.71 -23.93 19.19
C HIS A 276 -10.18 -22.52 18.80
N PHE A 277 -9.35 -21.53 19.09
CA PHE A 277 -9.46 -20.19 18.52
C PHE A 277 -8.59 -20.15 17.26
N HIS A 278 -9.25 -20.04 16.12
CA HIS A 278 -8.62 -19.88 14.81
C HIS A 278 -8.55 -18.40 14.45
N ASN A 279 -7.70 -18.04 13.49
CA ASN A 279 -7.60 -16.68 12.97
C ASN A 279 -7.29 -15.63 14.06
N VAL A 280 -6.41 -15.98 15.00
CA VAL A 280 -6.00 -15.07 16.08
C VAL A 280 -4.97 -14.09 15.51
N ARG A 281 -5.30 -12.80 15.49
CA ARG A 281 -4.37 -11.75 15.04
C ARG A 281 -3.09 -11.84 15.87
N PRO A 282 -1.89 -11.83 15.27
CA PRO A 282 -0.66 -11.85 16.04
C PRO A 282 -0.57 -10.70 17.06
N GLY A 283 -0.06 -11.00 18.26
CA GLY A 283 -0.03 -10.06 19.38
C GLY A 283 -0.12 -10.74 20.76
N GLN A 284 -0.20 -9.91 21.79
CA GLN A 284 -0.32 -10.34 23.18
C GLN A 284 -1.78 -10.64 23.57
N TYR A 285 -1.99 -11.76 24.24
CA TYR A 285 -3.30 -12.19 24.73
C TYR A 285 -3.22 -12.78 26.13
N THR A 286 -4.34 -12.69 26.85
CA THR A 286 -4.58 -13.42 28.09
C THR A 286 -5.76 -14.37 27.91
N LEU A 287 -5.54 -15.67 28.04
CA LEU A 287 -6.58 -16.70 27.96
C LEU A 287 -6.96 -17.15 29.37
N CYS A 288 -8.22 -16.99 29.75
CA CYS A 288 -8.74 -17.38 31.06
C CYS A 288 -9.79 -18.48 30.96
N GLU A 289 -9.84 -19.34 31.97
CA GLU A 289 -10.97 -20.23 32.20
C GLU A 289 -11.92 -19.65 33.26
N GLN A 290 -13.23 -19.80 33.06
CA GLN A 290 -14.19 -19.51 34.13
C GLN A 290 -14.29 -20.72 35.06
N LEU A 291 -13.81 -20.56 36.31
CA LEU A 291 -13.94 -21.58 37.34
C LEU A 291 -15.41 -21.87 37.69
N ARG A 292 -15.73 -23.15 37.86
CA ARG A 292 -17.08 -23.60 38.21
C ARG A 292 -17.21 -23.90 39.70
N PRO A 293 -18.39 -23.69 40.31
CA PRO A 293 -18.65 -24.12 41.67
C PRO A 293 -18.34 -25.61 41.89
N GLY A 294 -17.64 -25.92 42.98
CA GLY A 294 -17.25 -27.29 43.34
C GLY A 294 -16.02 -27.82 42.60
N TRP A 295 -15.40 -27.02 41.74
CA TRP A 295 -14.13 -27.34 41.07
C TRP A 295 -13.02 -26.42 41.55
N PHE A 296 -11.80 -26.95 41.52
CA PHE A 296 -10.58 -26.29 41.97
C PHE A 296 -9.54 -26.36 40.86
N ASN A 297 -8.79 -25.27 40.69
CA ASN A 297 -7.75 -25.19 39.69
C ASN A 297 -6.50 -25.97 40.11
N SER A 298 -5.96 -26.78 39.21
CA SER A 298 -4.62 -27.36 39.34
C SER A 298 -3.62 -26.83 38.31
N GLN A 299 -4.11 -26.29 37.19
CA GLN A 299 -3.29 -25.66 36.15
C GLN A 299 -4.10 -24.60 35.39
N PRO A 300 -3.63 -23.35 35.25
CA PRO A 300 -2.33 -22.81 35.71
C PRO A 300 -2.23 -22.66 37.23
N GLY A 301 -1.05 -22.91 37.82
CA GLY A 301 -0.85 -22.89 39.28
C GLY A 301 -1.01 -21.52 39.97
N THR A 302 -1.36 -20.47 39.23
CA THR A 302 -1.60 -19.11 39.75
C THR A 302 -2.91 -18.56 39.17
N LEU A 303 -3.63 -17.81 40.01
CA LEU A 303 -4.80 -17.05 39.60
C LEU A 303 -4.39 -15.63 39.22
N GLU A 304 -5.04 -15.05 38.21
CA GLU A 304 -4.73 -13.73 37.67
C GLU A 304 -5.62 -12.67 38.33
N PRO A 305 -5.06 -11.78 39.20
CA PRO A 305 -5.87 -10.81 39.95
C PRO A 305 -6.66 -9.84 39.06
N ASP A 306 -6.10 -9.47 37.92
CA ASP A 306 -6.70 -8.50 36.99
C ASP A 306 -7.87 -9.10 36.19
N HIS A 307 -8.05 -10.43 36.24
CA HIS A 307 -9.16 -11.15 35.62
C HIS A 307 -10.02 -11.86 36.67
N GLU A 308 -10.42 -11.13 37.71
CA GLU A 308 -11.31 -11.62 38.78
C GLU A 308 -10.76 -12.85 39.54
N ASN A 309 -9.43 -12.99 39.61
CA ASN A 309 -8.74 -14.19 40.13
C ASN A 309 -9.14 -15.47 39.39
N GLN A 310 -9.39 -15.39 38.08
CA GLN A 310 -9.54 -16.55 37.22
C GLN A 310 -8.18 -17.20 36.90
N PRO A 311 -8.12 -18.50 36.62
CA PRO A 311 -6.91 -19.12 36.11
C PRO A 311 -6.69 -18.68 34.66
N CYS A 312 -5.54 -18.07 34.38
CA CYS A 312 -5.23 -17.51 33.08
C CYS A 312 -3.80 -17.80 32.63
N TYR A 313 -3.58 -17.79 31.32
CA TYR A 313 -2.28 -17.79 30.66
C TYR A 313 -2.12 -16.52 29.83
N THR A 314 -0.95 -15.88 29.92
CA THR A 314 -0.55 -14.85 28.96
C THR A 314 0.32 -15.49 27.88
N LEU A 315 0.03 -15.19 26.61
CA LEU A 315 0.77 -15.67 25.45
C LEU A 315 1.01 -14.54 24.46
N GLU A 316 2.16 -14.59 23.80
CA GLU A 316 2.50 -13.74 22.67
C GLU A 316 2.37 -14.57 21.40
N ALA A 317 1.24 -14.43 20.71
CA ALA A 317 0.94 -15.17 19.50
C ALA A 317 1.72 -14.58 18.33
N ALA A 318 2.82 -15.22 17.92
CA ALA A 318 3.57 -14.79 16.74
C ALA A 318 2.91 -15.31 15.45
N PRO A 319 3.23 -14.73 14.28
CA PRO A 319 2.62 -15.14 13.01
C PRO A 319 2.79 -16.63 12.72
N ALA A 320 1.72 -17.27 12.25
CA ALA A 320 1.65 -18.71 11.97
C ALA A 320 1.96 -19.65 13.14
N GLU A 321 1.94 -19.20 14.40
CA GLU A 321 2.09 -20.10 15.54
C GLU A 321 0.80 -20.84 15.91
N VAL A 322 0.96 -22.03 16.46
CA VAL A 322 -0.10 -22.79 17.14
C VAL A 322 0.30 -22.95 18.61
N TRP A 323 -0.49 -22.31 19.48
CA TRP A 323 -0.36 -22.40 20.92
C TRP A 323 -1.26 -23.50 21.46
N TYR A 324 -0.69 -24.50 22.12
CA TYR A 324 -1.40 -25.51 22.87
C TYR A 324 -1.46 -25.11 24.34
N VAL A 325 -2.67 -24.88 24.85
CA VAL A 325 -2.89 -24.36 26.20
C VAL A 325 -3.66 -25.39 27.03
N TYR A 326 -3.11 -25.77 28.18
CA TYR A 326 -3.65 -26.83 29.02
C TYR A 326 -4.22 -26.26 30.33
N PHE A 327 -5.46 -26.61 30.63
CA PHE A 327 -6.15 -26.22 31.87
C PHE A 327 -6.61 -27.44 32.65
N GLY A 328 -6.04 -27.68 33.82
CA GLY A 328 -6.35 -28.83 34.69
C GLY A 328 -7.18 -28.39 35.88
N ASN A 329 -8.32 -29.06 36.13
CA ASN A 329 -9.12 -28.87 37.36
C ASN A 329 -9.48 -30.21 38.03
N HIS A 330 -9.73 -30.15 39.34
CA HIS A 330 -10.20 -31.27 40.15
C HIS A 330 -11.45 -30.89 40.96
N ASP A 331 -12.19 -31.89 41.42
CA ASP A 331 -13.43 -31.78 42.19
C ASP A 331 -13.26 -32.27 43.65
N ASN A 332 -12.03 -32.61 44.05
CA ASN A 332 -11.70 -33.01 45.42
C ASN A 332 -11.15 -31.82 46.23
N PRO A 333 -11.90 -31.27 47.20
CA PRO A 333 -11.48 -30.09 47.99
C PRO A 333 -10.31 -30.35 48.94
N THR A 334 -9.97 -31.62 49.17
CA THR A 334 -8.87 -32.04 50.06
C THR A 334 -7.62 -32.45 49.30
N LEU A 335 -7.67 -32.45 47.97
CA LEU A 335 -6.53 -32.82 47.13
C LEU A 335 -5.44 -31.74 47.25
N VAL A 336 -4.23 -32.18 47.57
CA VAL A 336 -3.05 -31.33 47.55
C VAL A 336 -2.52 -31.34 46.13
N VAL A 337 -2.62 -30.20 45.44
CA VAL A 337 -2.02 -30.03 44.11
C VAL A 337 -0.50 -30.00 44.27
N ALA A 338 0.23 -30.69 43.40
CA ALA A 338 1.68 -30.57 43.31
C ALA A 338 2.03 -29.08 43.17
N GLY A 339 2.88 -28.57 44.07
CA GLY A 339 3.10 -27.12 44.24
C GLY A 339 3.19 -26.40 42.89
N ALA A 340 2.33 -25.39 42.71
CA ALA A 340 2.12 -24.64 41.47
C ALA A 340 3.33 -24.68 40.56
N THR A 341 3.31 -25.57 39.56
CA THR A 341 4.30 -25.47 38.49
C THR A 341 4.14 -24.08 37.86
N ALA A 342 5.25 -23.45 37.47
CA ALA A 342 5.24 -22.08 36.98
C ALA A 342 4.08 -21.84 35.98
N ALA A 343 3.51 -20.64 35.96
CA ALA A 343 2.36 -20.25 35.15
C ALA A 343 2.50 -20.51 33.63
N GLN A 344 3.63 -21.03 33.15
CA GLN A 344 3.88 -21.40 31.76
C GLN A 344 3.97 -22.93 31.51
N SER A 345 3.89 -23.78 32.54
CA SER A 345 4.05 -25.25 32.41
C SER A 345 2.95 -25.94 31.58
N GLY A 346 1.84 -25.23 31.31
CA GLY A 346 0.72 -25.69 30.49
C GLY A 346 0.67 -25.04 29.11
N LEU A 347 1.78 -24.44 28.67
CA LEU A 347 1.91 -23.85 27.34
C LEU A 347 2.90 -24.67 26.52
N ALA A 348 2.53 -24.98 25.29
CA ALA A 348 3.44 -25.45 24.27
C ALA A 348 3.15 -24.70 22.96
N VAL A 349 4.19 -24.38 22.21
CA VAL A 349 4.06 -23.67 20.92
C VAL A 349 4.73 -24.47 19.82
N SER A 350 4.11 -24.49 18.65
CA SER A 350 4.72 -24.98 17.41
C SER A 350 4.44 -23.98 16.30
N THR A 351 5.34 -23.86 15.34
CA THR A 351 5.03 -23.15 14.10
C THR A 351 4.19 -24.03 13.19
N TRP A 352 3.13 -23.45 12.63
CA TRP A 352 2.40 -24.11 11.57
C TRP A 352 3.25 -24.06 10.30
N ILE A 353 3.82 -25.20 9.93
CA ILE A 353 4.46 -25.32 8.61
C ILE A 353 3.32 -25.33 7.60
N ILE A 354 3.15 -24.22 6.89
CA ILE A 354 2.33 -24.16 5.70
C ILE A 354 3.17 -24.82 4.61
N GLU A 355 3.03 -26.14 4.44
CA GLU A 355 3.83 -26.88 3.46
C GLU A 355 3.52 -26.34 2.05
N ALA A 356 4.54 -25.71 1.45
CA ALA A 356 4.51 -25.11 0.12
C ALA A 356 4.51 -26.13 -1.03
N GLU A 357 4.24 -27.41 -0.76
CA GLU A 357 4.29 -28.52 -1.73
C GLU A 357 2.90 -29.10 -2.06
N ASP A 358 1.82 -28.46 -1.63
CA ASP A 358 0.53 -28.75 -2.25
C ASP A 358 0.54 -28.02 -3.61
N ASP A 359 0.61 -28.76 -4.72
CA ASP A 359 0.38 -28.27 -6.10
C ASP A 359 -0.95 -27.47 -6.22
N LEU A 360 -1.81 -27.59 -5.20
CA LEU A 360 -2.99 -26.78 -4.99
C LEU A 360 -2.67 -25.30 -4.68
N TYR A 361 -1.52 -24.90 -4.12
CA TYR A 361 -1.24 -23.48 -3.86
C TYR A 361 -0.61 -22.73 -5.04
N GLU A 362 0.05 -23.46 -5.96
CA GLU A 362 0.67 -22.89 -7.16
C GLU A 362 -0.34 -22.65 -8.29
N ASP A 363 -1.46 -23.39 -8.28
CA ASP A 363 -2.56 -23.30 -9.24
C ASP A 363 -3.87 -22.91 -8.51
N ASP A 364 -3.89 -21.70 -7.93
CA ASP A 364 -5.08 -21.04 -7.35
C ASP A 364 -5.98 -21.88 -6.40
N GLY A 365 -5.48 -22.93 -5.76
CA GLY A 365 -6.30 -24.02 -5.23
C GLY A 365 -7.03 -23.74 -3.91
N TRP A 366 -8.07 -24.57 -3.69
CA TRP A 366 -9.08 -24.68 -2.61
C TRP A 366 -9.73 -23.39 -2.07
N PHE A 367 -9.03 -22.26 -2.10
CA PHE A 367 -9.48 -20.89 -1.94
C PHE A 367 -9.54 -20.18 -3.30
N VAL A 368 -10.10 -20.88 -4.29
CA VAL A 368 -10.38 -20.34 -5.62
C VAL A 368 -11.46 -19.27 -5.47
N ASP A 369 -11.08 -18.00 -5.58
CA ASP A 369 -11.96 -17.03 -6.25
C ASP A 369 -11.44 -16.87 -7.67
N THR A 370 -12.18 -17.47 -8.60
CA THR A 370 -11.97 -17.32 -10.06
C THR A 370 -12.57 -16.01 -10.57
N ASP A 371 -13.26 -15.25 -9.72
CA ASP A 371 -13.86 -13.98 -10.07
C ASP A 371 -13.09 -12.82 -9.43
N GLU A 372 -12.89 -11.78 -10.21
CA GLU A 372 -12.01 -10.65 -9.92
C GLU A 372 -12.63 -9.65 -8.91
N GLN A 373 -13.76 -10.02 -8.29
CA GLN A 373 -14.61 -9.10 -7.50
C GLN A 373 -15.28 -9.66 -6.24
N THR A 374 -15.14 -10.93 -5.86
CA THR A 374 -15.80 -11.42 -4.64
C THR A 374 -14.91 -11.22 -3.41
N PRO A 375 -15.40 -10.58 -2.33
CA PRO A 375 -14.79 -10.74 -1.02
C PRO A 375 -14.75 -12.23 -0.69
N GLU A 376 -13.70 -12.70 -0.01
CA GLU A 376 -13.61 -14.07 0.49
C GLU A 376 -14.68 -14.28 1.58
N GLU A 377 -15.93 -14.49 1.21
CA GLU A 377 -16.99 -14.93 2.11
C GLU A 377 -17.06 -16.46 2.07
N MET A 378 -16.58 -17.10 3.14
CA MET A 378 -17.05 -18.44 3.47
C MET A 378 -18.33 -18.35 4.31
N THR A 379 -19.41 -18.86 3.73
CA THR A 379 -20.61 -19.27 4.47
C THR A 379 -20.28 -20.37 5.51
N GLN A 380 -20.22 -19.98 6.79
CA GLN A 380 -20.45 -20.74 8.07
C GLN A 380 -19.54 -21.95 8.39
N THR A 381 -19.04 -22.20 9.62
CA THR A 381 -19.59 -22.12 11.00
C THR A 381 -18.38 -22.28 11.97
N TYR A 382 -18.08 -21.55 13.06
CA TYR A 382 -18.86 -20.92 14.13
C TYR A 382 -18.24 -19.56 14.52
N LEU A 383 -19.05 -18.50 14.45
CA LEU A 383 -19.03 -17.39 15.41
C LEU A 383 -20.47 -16.87 15.48
N PRO A 384 -21.26 -17.15 16.53
CA PRO A 384 -22.29 -16.19 16.89
C PRO A 384 -21.56 -15.01 17.54
N LEU A 385 -21.24 -14.00 16.74
CA LEU A 385 -21.27 -12.62 17.20
C LEU A 385 -22.65 -12.41 17.83
N VAL A 386 -22.75 -12.30 19.16
CA VAL A 386 -23.93 -11.70 19.76
C VAL A 386 -23.66 -10.22 19.87
N GLY A 387 -24.35 -9.47 19.01
CA GLY A 387 -24.43 -8.02 19.08
C GLY A 387 -25.35 -7.54 20.21
N ARG A 388 -25.02 -6.31 20.63
CA ARG A 388 -25.67 -5.39 21.58
C ARG A 388 -25.51 -5.67 23.07
#